data_AF-A0A836QL22-F1
#
_entry.id   AF-A0A836QL22-F1
#
_cell.length_a   1.000
_cell.length_b   1.000
_cell.length_c   1.000
_cell.angle_alpha   90.00
_cell.angle_beta   90.00
_cell.angle_gamma   90.00
#
_symmetry.space_group_name_H-M   'P 1'
#
loop_
_entity.id
_entity.type
_entity.pdbx_description
1 polymer ?
#
loop_
_entity_poly.entity_id
_entity_poly.type
_entity_poly.pdbx_seq_one_letter_code
_entity_poly.pdbx_strand_id
1 'polypeptide(L)'
;MSPMVDAPIREGALRIIRALTERGHRALLAGGCVRDMRLGRAPKDWDVATDAGPEDVVRLFDRVLPIGVEFGIVTVVLEDGHYEVARFRRDGPYQDGRHPDHTELAAPEEDARRRDFTINGMFYDPL
;
A
#
# COMPACT_ATOMS: atom_id res chain seq x y z
N MET A 1 -4.73 -3.07 -29.79
CA MET A 1 -4.37 -3.12 -28.36
C MET A 1 -4.96 -4.41 -27.83
N SER A 2 -4.13 -5.37 -27.41
CA SER A 2 -4.65 -6.59 -26.76
C SER A 2 -5.45 -6.19 -25.51
N PRO A 3 -6.55 -6.87 -25.19
CA PRO A 3 -7.26 -6.62 -23.95
C PRO A 3 -6.29 -6.88 -22.80
N MET A 4 -6.06 -5.85 -21.99
CA MET A 4 -5.26 -5.93 -20.78
C MET A 4 -6.05 -6.78 -19.79
N VAL A 5 -5.65 -8.04 -19.61
CA VAL A 5 -6.24 -8.92 -18.61
C VAL A 5 -5.50 -8.62 -17.31
N ASP A 6 -6.18 -7.97 -16.37
CA ASP A 6 -5.62 -7.76 -15.04
C ASP A 6 -5.35 -9.15 -14.41
N ALA A 7 -4.13 -9.35 -13.91
CA ALA A 7 -3.80 -10.57 -13.17
C ALA A 7 -4.72 -10.70 -11.94
N PRO A 8 -5.09 -11.91 -11.51
CA PRO A 8 -5.96 -12.09 -10.36
C PRO A 8 -5.33 -11.51 -9.09
N ILE A 9 -6.16 -10.83 -8.30
CA ILE A 9 -5.77 -10.22 -7.04
C ILE A 9 -5.70 -11.29 -5.96
N ARG A 10 -4.65 -11.25 -5.14
CA ARG A 10 -4.52 -12.19 -4.01
C ARG A 10 -5.58 -11.89 -2.95
N GLU A 11 -6.23 -12.94 -2.44
CA GLU A 11 -7.38 -12.81 -1.52
C GLU A 11 -7.02 -12.04 -0.25
N GLY A 12 -5.84 -12.24 0.33
CA GLY A 12 -5.42 -11.49 1.50
C GLY A 12 -5.31 -9.97 1.25
N ALA A 13 -4.93 -9.53 0.05
CA ALA A 13 -4.92 -8.11 -0.29
C ALA A 13 -6.35 -7.53 -0.33
N LEU A 14 -7.30 -8.26 -0.93
CA LEU A 14 -8.72 -7.89 -0.92
C LEU A 14 -9.28 -7.85 0.50
N ARG A 15 -8.94 -8.84 1.33
CA ARG A 15 -9.35 -8.89 2.74
C ARG A 15 -8.86 -7.68 3.52
N ILE A 16 -7.62 -7.25 3.31
CA ILE A 16 -7.06 -6.07 3.98
C ILE A 16 -7.80 -4.80 3.56
N ILE A 17 -7.98 -4.61 2.24
CA ILE A 17 -8.67 -3.43 1.70
C ILE A 17 -10.12 -3.39 2.19
N ARG A 18 -10.86 -4.50 2.16
CA ARG A 18 -12.23 -4.58 2.70
C ARG A 18 -12.29 -4.22 4.17
N ALA A 19 -11.43 -4.81 5.00
CA ALA A 19 -11.46 -4.59 6.43
C ALA A 19 -11.18 -3.11 6.81
N LEU A 20 -10.32 -2.43 6.05
CA LEU A 20 -10.05 -1.00 6.20
C LEU A 20 -11.24 -0.16 5.71
N THR A 21 -11.75 -0.45 4.51
CA THR A 21 -12.91 0.26 3.93
C THR A 21 -14.17 0.13 4.79
N GLU A 22 -14.43 -1.03 5.38
CA GLU A 22 -15.54 -1.26 6.31
C GLU A 22 -15.44 -0.41 7.59
N ARG A 23 -14.24 0.04 7.95
CA ARG A 23 -14.00 0.98 9.06
C ARG A 23 -13.98 2.45 8.63
N GLY A 24 -14.29 2.73 7.36
CA GLY A 24 -14.35 4.09 6.82
C GLY A 24 -13.01 4.65 6.34
N HIS A 25 -11.98 3.82 6.26
CA HIS A 25 -10.69 4.20 5.72
C HIS A 25 -10.65 4.04 4.21
N ARG A 26 -9.94 4.93 3.52
CA ARG A 26 -9.58 4.68 2.12
C ARG A 26 -8.43 3.68 2.09
N ALA A 27 -8.53 2.62 1.29
CA ALA A 27 -7.46 1.64 1.11
C ALA A 27 -7.36 1.23 -0.37
N LEU A 28 -6.15 1.25 -0.93
CA LEU A 28 -5.89 1.04 -2.35
C LEU A 28 -4.68 0.12 -2.54
N LEU A 29 -4.67 -0.68 -3.59
CA LEU A 29 -3.44 -1.33 -4.04
C LEU A 29 -2.48 -0.26 -4.56
N ALA A 30 -1.18 -0.42 -4.31
CA ALA A 30 -0.17 0.57 -4.65
C ALA A 30 1.06 -0.03 -5.34
N GLY A 31 1.72 0.76 -6.18
CA GLY A 31 3.08 0.47 -6.62
C GLY A 31 3.25 -0.73 -7.54
N GLY A 32 4.23 -1.57 -7.23
CA GLY A 32 4.70 -2.64 -8.11
C GLY A 32 3.62 -3.66 -8.45
N CYS A 33 2.75 -3.98 -7.48
CA CYS A 33 1.65 -4.92 -7.69
C CYS A 33 0.64 -4.39 -8.74
N VAL A 34 0.31 -3.10 -8.70
CA VAL A 34 -0.56 -2.45 -9.67
C VAL A 34 0.07 -2.47 -11.06
N ARG A 35 1.35 -2.11 -11.15
CA ARG A 35 2.11 -2.15 -12.41
C ARG A 35 2.11 -3.56 -13.02
N ASP A 36 2.43 -4.57 -12.22
CA ASP A 36 2.56 -5.94 -12.71
C ASP A 36 1.21 -6.50 -13.15
N MET A 37 0.13 -6.25 -12.39
CA MET A 37 -1.24 -6.60 -12.79
C MET A 37 -1.62 -5.98 -14.14
N ARG A 38 -1.35 -4.68 -14.32
CA ARG A 38 -1.62 -3.95 -15.58
C ARG A 38 -0.80 -4.48 -16.75
N LEU A 39 0.35 -5.09 -16.50
CA LEU A 39 1.15 -5.74 -17.53
C LEU A 39 0.73 -7.20 -17.78
N GLY A 40 -0.34 -7.69 -17.14
CA GLY A 40 -0.76 -9.09 -17.19
C GLY A 40 0.26 -10.05 -16.55
N ARG A 41 1.08 -9.55 -15.62
CA ARG A 41 2.09 -10.32 -14.88
C ARG A 41 1.59 -10.56 -13.47
N ALA A 42 1.94 -11.72 -12.90
CA ALA A 42 1.66 -12.00 -11.51
C ALA A 42 2.52 -11.11 -10.59
N PRO A 43 1.92 -10.30 -9.69
CA PRO A 43 2.67 -9.57 -8.67
C PRO A 43 3.44 -10.52 -7.75
N LYS A 44 4.65 -10.11 -7.36
CA LYS A 44 5.48 -10.84 -6.38
C LYS A 44 5.10 -10.49 -4.95
N ASP A 45 4.88 -9.19 -4.73
CA ASP A 45 4.58 -8.56 -3.45
C ASP A 45 3.27 -7.77 -3.60
N TRP A 46 2.59 -7.51 -2.47
CA TRP A 46 1.30 -6.82 -2.43
C TRP A 46 1.37 -5.68 -1.43
N ASP A 47 1.24 -4.45 -1.96
CA ASP A 47 1.30 -3.23 -1.18
C ASP A 47 -0.08 -2.57 -1.13
N VAL A 48 -0.53 -2.22 0.06
CA VAL A 48 -1.77 -1.49 0.31
C VAL A 48 -1.42 -0.11 0.86
N ALA A 49 -1.94 0.95 0.25
CA ALA A 49 -1.85 2.30 0.76
C ALA A 49 -3.19 2.74 1.35
N THR A 50 -3.18 3.36 2.53
CA THR A 50 -4.39 3.73 3.27
C THR A 50 -4.28 5.04 4.04
N ASP A 51 -5.38 5.68 4.41
CA ASP A 51 -5.37 6.83 5.33
C ASP A 51 -5.32 6.41 6.82
N ALA A 52 -5.53 5.12 7.10
CA ALA A 52 -5.44 4.53 8.44
C ALA A 52 -4.04 4.66 9.05
N GLY A 53 -3.97 4.85 10.37
CA GLY A 53 -2.71 4.83 11.10
C GLY A 53 -2.19 3.39 11.30
N PRO A 54 -0.87 3.20 11.50
CA PRO A 54 -0.32 1.91 11.91
C PRO A 54 -1.05 1.26 13.09
N GLU A 55 -1.46 2.07 14.07
CA GLU A 55 -2.22 1.67 15.24
C GLU A 55 -3.60 1.10 14.91
N ASP A 56 -4.27 1.64 13.89
CA ASP A 56 -5.55 1.11 13.42
C ASP A 56 -5.33 -0.26 12.79
N VAL A 57 -4.34 -0.37 11.90
CA VAL A 57 -3.98 -1.63 11.23
C VAL A 57 -3.60 -2.71 12.26
N VAL A 58 -2.82 -2.37 13.27
CA VAL A 58 -2.46 -3.29 14.37
C VAL A 58 -3.69 -3.77 15.16
N ARG A 59 -4.70 -2.92 15.35
CA ARG A 59 -5.96 -3.31 16.01
C ARG A 59 -6.89 -4.13 15.11
N LEU A 60 -6.69 -4.06 13.80
CA LEU A 60 -7.53 -4.68 12.78
C LEU A 60 -7.18 -6.15 12.53
N PHE A 61 -5.92 -6.56 12.70
CA PHE A 61 -5.43 -7.88 12.31
C PHE A 61 -4.67 -8.58 13.44
N ASP A 62 -4.84 -9.90 13.55
CA ASP A 62 -4.26 -10.71 14.65
C ASP A 62 -2.73 -10.79 14.59
N ARG A 63 -2.14 -10.75 13.38
CA ARG A 63 -0.70 -10.88 13.16
C ARG A 63 -0.19 -9.72 12.32
N VAL A 64 0.49 -8.78 12.98
CA VAL A 64 1.12 -7.61 12.36
C VAL A 64 2.57 -7.52 12.82
N LEU A 65 3.48 -7.29 11.89
CA LEU A 65 4.88 -6.97 12.16
C LEU A 65 5.03 -5.43 12.10
N PRO A 66 5.29 -4.75 13.23
CA PRO A 66 5.41 -3.29 13.29
C PRO A 66 6.81 -2.84 12.84
N ILE A 67 7.21 -3.23 11.64
CA ILE A 67 8.49 -2.83 11.04
C ILE A 67 8.23 -1.61 10.16
N GLY A 68 8.92 -0.49 10.44
CA GLY A 68 8.74 0.76 9.69
C GLY A 68 7.59 1.65 10.19
N VAL A 69 7.10 1.44 11.42
CA VAL A 69 6.01 2.25 12.01
C VAL A 69 6.36 3.74 12.06
N GLU A 70 7.63 4.08 12.28
CA GLU A 70 8.13 5.47 12.24
C GLU A 70 7.91 6.16 10.88
N PHE A 71 7.76 5.37 9.81
CA PHE A 71 7.45 5.83 8.46
C PHE A 71 5.98 5.59 8.06
N GLY A 72 5.13 5.18 9.01
CA GLY A 72 3.73 4.87 8.76
C GLY A 72 3.51 3.53 8.02
N ILE A 73 4.42 2.58 8.14
CA ILE A 73 4.35 1.27 7.47
C ILE A 73 4.21 0.16 8.52
N VAL A 74 3.40 -0.86 8.21
CA VAL A 74 3.35 -2.13 8.93
C VAL A 74 3.24 -3.29 7.94
N THR A 75 3.59 -4.51 8.37
CA THR A 75 3.36 -5.73 7.58
C THR A 75 2.24 -6.55 8.20
N VAL A 76 1.15 -6.76 7.48
CA VAL A 76 0.08 -7.68 7.87
C VAL A 76 0.44 -9.08 7.39
N VAL A 77 0.32 -10.08 8.27
CA VAL A 77 0.63 -11.49 7.97
C VAL A 77 -0.66 -12.29 7.94
N LEU A 78 -1.04 -12.77 6.75
CA LEU A 78 -2.18 -13.66 6.55
C LEU A 78 -1.70 -15.04 6.10
N GLU A 79 -2.62 -16.00 5.99
CA GLU A 79 -2.32 -17.39 5.61
C GLU A 79 -1.64 -17.50 4.23
N ASP A 80 -1.99 -16.60 3.32
CA ASP A 80 -1.54 -16.61 1.93
C ASP A 80 -0.38 -15.62 1.65
N GLY A 81 0.18 -14.99 2.69
CA GLY A 81 1.41 -14.20 2.56
C GLY A 81 1.50 -12.97 3.46
N HIS A 82 2.48 -12.14 3.12
CA HIS A 82 2.77 -10.88 3.80
C HIS A 82 2.35 -9.72 2.93
N TYR A 83 1.81 -8.68 3.56
CA TYR A 83 1.27 -7.51 2.90
C TYR A 83 1.81 -6.25 3.56
N GLU A 84 2.47 -5.40 2.79
CA GLU A 84 2.86 -4.09 3.29
C GLU A 84 1.65 -3.17 3.30
N VAL A 85 1.35 -2.58 4.45
CA VAL A 85 0.28 -1.59 4.60
C VAL A 85 0.93 -0.28 5.01
N ALA A 86 0.88 0.70 4.11
CA ALA A 86 1.52 1.98 4.27
C ALA A 86 0.47 3.11 4.33
N ARG A 87 0.67 4.06 5.23
CA ARG A 87 -0.15 5.26 5.26
C ARG A 87 0.16 6.15 4.05
N PHE A 88 -0.86 6.77 3.46
CA PHE A 88 -0.66 7.86 2.51
C PHE A 88 0.15 8.95 3.17
N ARG A 89 1.25 9.37 2.53
CA ARG A 89 2.13 10.35 3.14
C ARG A 89 2.74 11.32 2.15
N ARG A 90 3.09 12.50 2.67
CA ARG A 90 4.14 13.34 2.11
C ARG A 90 5.39 13.15 2.95
N ASP A 91 6.53 13.18 2.28
CA ASP A 91 7.82 13.04 2.92
C ASP A 91 8.38 14.43 3.27
N GLY A 92 8.99 14.54 4.45
CA GLY A 92 9.81 15.68 4.83
C GLY A 92 11.14 15.74 4.07
N PRO A 93 12.07 16.60 4.49
CA PRO A 93 13.41 16.65 3.93
C PRO A 93 14.11 15.30 4.02
N TYR A 94 14.91 14.97 3.01
CA TYR A 94 15.77 13.80 3.00
C TYR A 94 17.19 14.21 3.36
N GLN A 95 17.70 13.83 4.53
CA GLN A 95 19.07 14.13 4.92
C GLN A 95 20.09 13.14 4.33
N ASP A 96 19.74 11.86 4.25
CA ASP A 96 20.62 10.78 3.75
C ASP A 96 20.30 10.36 2.30
N GLY A 97 19.29 10.98 1.68
CA GLY A 97 18.81 10.69 0.33
C GLY A 97 17.98 9.41 0.19
N ARG A 98 17.68 8.70 1.28
CA ARG A 98 16.90 7.45 1.27
C ARG A 98 15.71 7.47 2.23
N HIS A 99 15.85 8.09 3.40
CA HIS A 99 14.80 8.16 4.40
C HIS A 99 14.43 9.62 4.65
N PRO A 100 13.13 9.95 4.70
CA PRO A 100 12.71 11.28 5.10
C PRO A 100 12.87 11.44 6.61
N ASP A 101 13.19 12.66 7.05
CA ASP A 101 13.32 13.00 8.46
C ASP A 101 12.01 12.78 9.23
N HIS A 102 10.88 12.98 8.54
CA HIS A 102 9.54 12.74 9.06
C HIS A 102 8.55 12.50 7.91
N THR A 103 7.37 11.97 8.25
CA THR A 103 6.28 11.77 7.30
C THR A 103 5.00 12.38 7.85
N GLU A 104 4.16 12.91 6.96
CA GLU A 104 2.88 13.52 7.34
C GLU A 104 1.76 12.90 6.50
N LEU A 105 0.58 12.69 7.09
CA LEU A 105 -0.59 12.21 6.36
C LEU A 105 -0.89 13.13 5.18
N ALA A 106 -1.15 12.54 4.02
CA ALA A 106 -1.45 13.26 2.80
C ALA A 106 -2.55 12.58 1.98
N ALA A 107 -3.05 13.27 0.96
CA ALA A 107 -3.95 12.65 -0.01
C ALA A 107 -3.19 11.63 -0.88
N PRO A 108 -3.87 10.63 -1.48
CA PRO A 108 -3.23 9.65 -2.35
C PRO A 108 -2.50 10.29 -3.53
N GLU A 109 -3.03 11.39 -4.06
CA GLU A 109 -2.42 12.12 -5.16
C GLU A 109 -1.07 12.75 -4.76
N GLU A 110 -0.91 13.13 -3.50
CA GLU A 110 0.36 13.60 -2.95
C GLU A 110 1.33 12.44 -2.69
N ASP A 111 0.84 11.31 -2.18
CA ASP A 111 1.64 10.08 -2.02
C ASP A 111 2.16 9.55 -3.38
N ALA A 112 1.35 9.65 -4.44
CA ALA A 112 1.78 9.29 -5.79
C ALA A 112 2.95 10.16 -6.28
N ARG A 113 2.89 11.48 -6.03
CA ARG A 113 3.85 12.46 -6.55
C ARG A 113 5.24 12.35 -5.93
N ARG A 114 5.36 11.83 -4.70
CA ARG A 114 6.65 11.64 -4.02
C ARG A 114 7.38 10.36 -4.46
N ARG A 115 6.73 9.48 -5.23
CA ARG A 115 7.34 8.22 -5.67
C ARG A 115 8.33 8.45 -6.81
N ASP A 116 9.36 7.61 -6.84
CA ASP A 116 10.52 7.69 -7.73
C ASP A 116 10.16 7.62 -9.22
N PHE A 117 9.27 6.71 -9.60
CA PHE A 117 8.84 6.49 -10.97
C PHE A 117 7.32 6.57 -11.08
N THR A 118 6.82 7.18 -12.16
CA THR A 118 5.38 7.31 -12.44
C THR A 118 4.64 5.98 -12.44
N ILE A 119 5.29 4.93 -12.97
CA ILE A 119 4.75 3.56 -12.99
C ILE A 119 4.57 2.96 -11.58
N ASN A 120 5.33 3.41 -10.59
CA ASN A 120 5.22 2.98 -9.20
C ASN A 120 4.31 3.93 -8.39
N GLY A 121 3.92 5.07 -8.96
CA GLY A 121 2.94 6.02 -8.41
C GLY A 121 1.48 5.69 -8.73
N MET A 122 1.20 4.51 -9.25
CA MET A 122 -0.15 4.07 -9.55
C MET A 122 -0.84 3.48 -8.31
N PHE A 123 -2.12 3.79 -8.19
CA PHE A 123 -3.03 3.15 -7.26
C PHE A 123 -4.15 2.44 -8.02
N TYR A 124 -4.72 1.41 -7.41
CA TYR A 124 -5.86 0.71 -7.94
C TYR A 124 -6.84 0.37 -6.81
N ASP A 125 -8.11 0.70 -7.03
CA ASP A 125 -9.20 0.32 -6.15
C ASP A 125 -9.81 -1.00 -6.67
N PRO A 126 -9.71 -2.10 -5.91
CA PRO A 126 -10.21 -3.40 -6.35
C PRO A 126 -11.62 -3.74 -5.83
N LEU A 127 -12.29 -2.83 -5.11
CA LEU A 127 -13.64 -3.05 -4.55
C LEU A 127 -14.77 -2.44 -5.39
#